data_AF-A0A931W1F5-F1
#
_entry.id   AF-A0A931W1F5-F1
#
_cell.length_a   1.000
_cell.length_b   1.000
_cell.length_c   1.000
_cell.angle_alpha   90.00
_cell.angle_beta   90.00
_cell.angle_gamma   90.00
#
_symmetry.space_group_name_H-M   'P 1'
#
loop_
_entity.id
_entity.type
_entity.pdbx_description
1 polymer ?
#
loop_
_entity_poly.entity_id
_entity_poly.type
_entity_poly.pdbx_seq_one_letter_code
_entity_poly.pdbx_strand_id
1 'polypeptide(L)'
;MAVTGDGKVPLVSGTHDGNTGECTLPLSYWERLRQLAGKSSFCFIGDCKIATLETLQEICAQGGQFLAPLAMTVARQEELIEKLKGGGLRFTAVTPEGEGQKPIYPRRTGRPGTRRKRQAPDLPEEEEEEGEVDQEPSGMAGLRTEYPLGGYQVCEESWMIKDKEGHSYPLRKLIVRSSQLAHQQADTRERHLQEAEADLLALRGKLNRRKLTTREAISSAVAKIPGSSPGQALREHKVEGWLEVSIEEHVESRRRKLGPGRPGPNSQYVTEEKAIFELKVCRKAEAIQEEAWLDGFFLMVSNRDPQEWSASRLLGLYKRQYKVEQVFHVLKGPLAVAPMLLEKPNPICAMIFILTLALQLYTLIQRQAAQDLLRRDRPLAGLMPNKIQTWRPQTATLLAAFDNIN
;
A
#
# COMPACT_ATOMS: atom_id res chain seq x y z
N MET A 1 12.28 16.08 -2.63
CA MET A 1 11.89 17.14 -3.58
C MET A 1 10.48 17.60 -3.24
N ALA A 2 10.21 18.90 -3.29
CA ALA A 2 8.88 19.48 -3.12
C ALA A 2 8.42 20.14 -4.43
N VAL A 3 7.12 20.07 -4.71
CA VAL A 3 6.51 20.55 -5.96
C VAL A 3 5.34 21.50 -5.68
N THR A 4 4.89 22.25 -6.68
CA THR A 4 3.69 23.09 -6.62
C THR A 4 2.42 22.29 -6.34
N GLY A 5 1.37 22.93 -5.81
CA GLY A 5 0.11 22.25 -5.41
C GLY A 5 -0.67 21.55 -6.54
N ASP A 6 -0.38 21.84 -7.80
CA ASP A 6 -0.90 21.09 -8.95
C ASP A 6 -0.12 19.79 -9.22
N GLY A 7 0.94 19.54 -8.46
CA GLY A 7 1.82 18.37 -8.51
C GLY A 7 2.86 18.41 -9.62
N LYS A 8 3.03 19.55 -10.31
CA LYS A 8 3.75 19.59 -11.59
C LYS A 8 5.16 20.15 -11.49
N VAL A 9 5.35 21.31 -10.87
CA VAL A 9 6.60 22.07 -10.98
C VAL A 9 7.44 21.85 -9.71
N PRO A 10 8.65 21.30 -9.81
CA PRO A 10 9.59 21.25 -8.69
C PRO A 10 9.92 22.65 -8.19
N LEU A 11 9.92 22.85 -6.88
CA LEU A 11 10.33 24.11 -6.24
C LEU A 11 11.64 23.94 -5.47
N VAL A 12 11.77 22.84 -4.75
CA VAL A 12 12.95 22.56 -3.91
C VAL A 12 13.39 21.12 -4.13
N SER A 13 14.68 20.91 -4.38
CA SER A 13 15.33 19.61 -4.35
C SER A 13 16.45 19.61 -3.29
N GLY A 14 16.88 18.42 -2.92
CA GLY A 14 17.94 18.23 -1.94
C GLY A 14 18.61 16.88 -2.15
N THR A 15 19.92 16.88 -2.00
CA THR A 15 20.79 15.70 -1.96
C THR A 15 21.18 15.46 -0.51
N HIS A 16 21.01 14.23 -0.05
CA HIS A 16 21.27 13.83 1.33
C HIS A 16 22.15 12.59 1.32
N ASP A 17 22.92 12.40 2.37
CA ASP A 17 23.72 11.19 2.54
C ASP A 17 22.80 9.98 2.70
N GLY A 18 23.25 8.81 2.23
CA GLY A 18 22.47 7.57 2.31
C GLY A 18 22.10 7.15 3.74
N ASN A 19 22.81 7.69 4.74
CA ASN A 19 22.58 7.41 6.15
C ASN A 19 21.60 8.41 6.82
N THR A 20 21.11 9.44 6.11
CA THR A 20 20.14 10.39 6.67
C THR A 20 18.76 9.76 6.74
N GLY A 21 18.18 9.70 7.94
CA GLY A 21 16.82 9.19 8.13
C GLY A 21 15.78 10.01 7.37
N GLU A 22 14.92 9.35 6.58
CA GLU A 22 13.91 10.03 5.77
C GLU A 22 12.94 10.89 6.59
N CYS A 23 12.73 10.56 7.88
CA CYS A 23 11.82 11.27 8.79
C CYS A 23 12.27 12.68 9.17
N THR A 24 13.55 13.02 9.03
CA THR A 24 14.06 14.38 9.34
C THR A 24 13.99 15.32 8.15
N LEU A 25 13.87 14.76 6.95
CA LEU A 25 13.88 15.52 5.70
C LEU A 25 12.67 16.46 5.51
N PRO A 26 11.43 16.11 5.89
CA PRO A 26 10.26 16.93 5.59
C PRO A 26 10.35 18.35 6.15
N LEU A 27 10.84 18.49 7.38
CA LEU A 27 11.00 19.80 8.03
C LEU A 27 12.02 20.67 7.26
N SER A 28 13.16 20.11 6.87
CA SER A 28 14.16 20.83 6.08
C SER A 28 13.62 21.32 4.72
N TYR A 29 12.77 20.53 4.06
CA TYR A 29 12.11 20.94 2.83
C TYR A 29 11.08 22.03 3.08
N TRP A 30 10.30 21.92 4.16
CA TRP A 30 9.32 22.91 4.56
C TRP A 30 9.96 24.28 4.87
N GLU A 31 11.07 24.29 5.61
CA GLU A 31 11.82 25.52 5.92
C GLU A 31 12.35 26.21 4.67
N ARG A 32 12.95 25.44 3.74
CA ARG A 32 13.41 25.97 2.45
C ARG A 32 12.25 26.56 1.64
N LEU A 33 11.09 25.91 1.63
CA LEU A 33 9.88 26.44 0.99
C LEU A 33 9.39 27.72 1.67
N ARG A 34 9.43 27.78 3.00
CA ARG A 34 9.07 28.98 3.78
C ARG A 34 9.98 30.16 3.46
N GLN A 35 11.29 29.92 3.40
CA GLN A 35 12.27 30.93 3.00
C GLN A 35 12.02 31.41 1.57
N LEU A 36 11.81 30.49 0.63
CA LEU A 36 11.57 30.81 -0.78
C LEU A 36 10.24 31.55 -1.00
N ALA A 37 9.19 31.18 -0.26
CA ALA A 37 7.87 31.81 -0.36
C ALA A 37 7.75 33.12 0.44
N GLY A 38 8.69 33.39 1.36
CA GLY A 38 8.62 34.52 2.29
C GLY A 38 7.44 34.47 3.26
N LYS A 39 6.78 33.31 3.42
CA LYS A 39 5.57 33.11 4.24
C LYS A 39 5.40 31.65 4.65
N SER A 40 4.66 31.40 5.73
CA SER A 40 4.31 30.05 6.21
C SER A 40 2.89 29.60 5.85
N SER A 41 2.04 30.46 5.30
CA SER A 41 0.61 30.21 5.05
C SER A 41 0.26 29.22 3.92
N PHE A 42 1.23 28.46 3.40
CA PHE A 42 0.99 27.42 2.39
C PHE A 42 0.63 26.08 3.05
N CYS A 43 -0.15 25.25 2.36
CA CYS A 43 -0.40 23.88 2.80
C CYS A 43 0.73 22.96 2.35
N PHE A 44 1.49 22.41 3.28
CA PHE A 44 2.50 21.41 3.02
C PHE A 44 1.88 20.01 3.04
N ILE A 45 1.89 19.35 1.88
CA ILE A 45 1.28 18.04 1.70
C ILE A 45 2.39 17.04 1.38
N GLY A 46 2.40 15.92 2.09
CA GLY A 46 3.40 14.87 1.88
C GLY A 46 3.02 13.57 2.55
N ASP A 47 3.98 12.66 2.63
CA ASP A 47 3.76 11.32 3.14
C ASP A 47 3.78 11.27 4.67
N CYS A 48 3.72 10.06 5.23
CA CYS A 48 3.60 9.86 6.67
C CYS A 48 4.81 10.37 7.47
N LYS A 49 5.94 10.67 6.83
CA LYS A 49 7.12 11.19 7.51
C LYS A 49 6.91 12.63 7.99
N ILE A 50 6.01 13.39 7.38
CA ILE A 50 5.57 14.68 7.92
C ILE A 50 4.88 14.51 9.28
N ALA A 51 4.14 13.42 9.46
CA ALA A 51 3.27 13.22 10.62
C ALA A 51 4.01 12.73 11.89
N THR A 52 5.29 13.11 12.04
CA THR A 52 6.05 12.94 13.27
C THR A 52 5.74 14.10 14.22
N LEU A 53 5.66 13.83 15.53
CA LEU A 53 5.24 14.83 16.50
C LEU A 53 6.12 16.09 16.45
N GLU A 54 7.45 15.92 16.36
CA GLU A 54 8.41 17.02 16.26
C GLU A 54 8.19 17.89 15.01
N THR A 55 7.98 17.27 13.84
CA THR A 55 7.71 18.01 12.60
C THR A 55 6.38 18.77 12.67
N LEU A 56 5.33 18.15 13.23
CA LEU A 56 4.03 18.80 13.36
C LEU A 56 4.09 19.99 14.33
N GLN A 57 4.79 19.83 15.46
CA GLN A 57 4.99 20.91 16.44
C GLN A 57 5.69 22.11 15.79
N GLU A 58 6.81 21.89 15.11
CA GLU A 58 7.59 22.98 14.49
C GLU A 58 6.79 23.70 13.39
N ILE A 59 6.12 22.95 12.51
CA ILE A 59 5.26 23.54 11.48
C ILE A 59 4.16 24.40 12.13
N CYS A 60 3.52 23.92 13.20
CA CYS A 60 2.48 24.69 13.89
C CYS A 60 3.03 25.94 14.58
N ALA A 61 4.15 25.82 15.30
CA ALA A 61 4.79 26.93 16.01
C ALA A 61 5.15 28.08 15.07
N GLN A 62 5.53 27.76 13.83
CA GLN A 62 5.88 28.73 12.80
C GLN A 62 4.67 29.20 11.95
N GLY A 63 3.44 28.88 12.36
CA GLY A 63 2.20 29.25 11.67
C GLY A 63 2.00 28.55 10.30
N GLY A 64 2.69 27.43 10.08
CA GLY A 64 2.58 26.61 8.90
C GLY A 64 1.30 25.77 8.86
N GLN A 65 0.86 25.41 7.66
CA GLN A 65 -0.30 24.53 7.47
C GLN A 65 0.12 23.24 6.78
N PHE A 66 -0.50 22.11 7.13
CA PHE A 66 -0.11 20.82 6.56
C PHE A 66 -1.28 19.85 6.34
N LEU A 67 -1.02 18.83 5.53
CA LEU A 67 -1.84 17.62 5.42
C LEU A 67 -0.90 16.41 5.21
N ALA A 68 -1.03 15.39 6.05
CA ALA A 68 -0.23 14.19 5.93
C ALA A 68 -1.02 12.95 6.35
N PRO A 69 -0.77 11.77 5.76
CA PRO A 69 -1.27 10.51 6.31
C PRO A 69 -0.59 10.23 7.65
N LEU A 70 -1.34 9.69 8.61
CA LEU A 70 -0.80 9.18 9.86
C LEU A 70 -0.50 7.69 9.70
N ALA A 71 0.69 7.27 10.14
CA ALA A 71 1.03 5.85 10.18
C ALA A 71 0.10 5.09 11.14
N MET A 72 -0.41 3.95 10.68
CA MET A 72 -1.17 2.99 11.49
C MET A 72 -0.19 2.15 12.32
N THR A 73 0.32 2.72 13.40
CA THR A 73 1.12 1.99 14.40
C THR A 73 0.23 1.05 15.20
N VAL A 74 0.79 -0.02 15.78
CA VAL A 74 0.04 -1.00 16.61
C VAL A 74 -0.83 -0.31 17.67
N ALA A 75 -0.28 0.64 18.45
CA ALA A 75 -1.05 1.39 19.44
C ALA A 75 -2.24 2.19 18.86
N ARG A 76 -2.15 2.66 17.60
CA ARG A 76 -3.25 3.39 16.93
C ARG A 76 -4.28 2.43 16.33
N GLN A 77 -3.84 1.25 15.91
CA GLN A 77 -4.73 0.18 15.47
C GLN A 77 -5.60 -0.28 16.64
N GLU A 78 -4.99 -0.55 17.79
CA GLU A 78 -5.68 -0.91 19.04
C GLU A 78 -6.68 0.18 19.45
N GLU A 79 -6.24 1.45 19.52
CA GLU A 79 -7.11 2.60 19.83
C GLU A 79 -8.31 2.70 18.87
N LEU A 80 -8.08 2.48 17.56
CA LEU A 80 -9.14 2.54 16.56
C LEU A 80 -10.11 1.37 16.72
N ILE A 81 -9.63 0.15 16.96
CA ILE A 81 -10.47 -1.03 17.19
C ILE A 81 -11.34 -0.83 18.42
N GLU A 82 -10.79 -0.35 19.52
CA GLU A 82 -11.56 -0.05 20.74
C GLU A 82 -12.67 0.98 20.48
N LYS A 83 -12.34 2.06 19.76
CA LYS A 83 -13.31 3.10 19.39
C LYS A 83 -14.40 2.59 18.45
N LEU A 84 -14.05 1.72 17.50
CA LEU A 84 -15.01 1.08 16.59
C LEU A 84 -15.95 0.14 17.36
N LYS A 85 -15.40 -0.72 18.23
CA LYS A 85 -16.19 -1.62 19.10
C LYS A 85 -17.09 -0.84 20.06
N GLY A 86 -16.63 0.31 20.56
CA GLY A 86 -17.39 1.18 21.46
C GLY A 86 -18.50 2.01 20.79
N GLY A 87 -18.59 2.03 19.45
CA GLY A 87 -19.64 2.75 18.71
C GLY A 87 -19.58 4.28 18.82
N GLY A 88 -18.48 4.85 19.31
CA GLY A 88 -18.33 6.28 19.54
C GLY A 88 -18.02 7.11 18.27
N LEU A 89 -17.71 6.45 17.16
CA LEU A 89 -17.29 7.10 15.93
C LEU A 89 -18.49 7.35 15.00
N ARG A 90 -18.69 8.63 14.63
CA ARG A 90 -19.71 9.03 13.66
C ARG A 90 -19.08 9.27 12.30
N PHE A 91 -19.40 8.41 11.35
CA PHE A 91 -18.93 8.49 9.99
C PHE A 91 -19.91 9.25 9.10
N THR A 92 -19.38 10.10 8.24
CA THR A 92 -20.14 10.83 7.21
C THR A 92 -19.67 10.41 5.84
N ALA A 93 -20.59 10.21 4.90
CA ALA A 93 -20.23 9.89 3.52
C ALA A 93 -19.60 11.11 2.84
N VAL A 94 -18.47 10.90 2.16
CA VAL A 94 -17.69 11.96 1.53
C VAL A 94 -17.30 11.52 0.12
N THR A 95 -17.48 12.39 -0.86
CA THR A 95 -16.89 12.21 -2.20
C THR A 95 -15.66 13.10 -2.31
N PRO A 96 -14.43 12.57 -2.45
CA PRO A 96 -13.23 13.39 -2.63
C PRO A 96 -13.36 14.41 -3.77
N GLU A 97 -12.92 15.64 -3.53
CA GLU A 97 -12.98 16.69 -4.56
C GLU A 97 -12.19 16.27 -5.80
N GLY A 98 -12.80 16.41 -6.97
CA GLY A 98 -12.22 16.04 -8.26
C GLY A 98 -12.16 14.53 -8.53
N GLU A 99 -12.71 13.69 -7.65
CA GLU A 99 -13.05 12.31 -7.99
C GLU A 99 -14.19 12.30 -9.01
N GLY A 100 -14.09 11.43 -10.02
CA GLY A 100 -15.02 11.44 -11.16
C GLY A 100 -14.80 12.55 -12.19
N GLN A 101 -13.79 13.43 -12.03
CA GLN A 101 -13.27 14.16 -13.19
C GLN A 101 -12.77 13.12 -14.17
N LYS A 102 -13.50 12.96 -15.29
CA LYS A 102 -13.21 12.00 -16.35
C LYS A 102 -11.70 11.98 -16.56
N PRO A 103 -11.04 10.81 -16.71
CA PRO A 103 -9.76 10.82 -17.39
C PRO A 103 -9.97 11.64 -18.66
N ILE A 104 -9.08 12.58 -18.90
CA ILE A 104 -9.11 13.47 -20.06
C ILE A 104 -8.98 12.67 -21.39
N TYR A 105 -8.90 11.34 -21.28
CA TYR A 105 -9.03 10.39 -22.37
C TYR A 105 -10.32 9.59 -22.18
N PRO A 106 -11.14 9.40 -23.22
CA PRO A 106 -12.16 8.36 -23.20
C PRO A 106 -11.47 7.02 -22.92
N ARG A 107 -11.98 6.25 -21.94
CA ARG A 107 -11.59 4.84 -21.80
C ARG A 107 -11.87 4.17 -23.14
N ARG A 108 -10.91 3.39 -23.63
CA ARG A 108 -11.01 2.63 -24.88
C ARG A 108 -12.19 1.66 -24.79
N THR A 109 -13.37 2.08 -25.20
CA THR A 109 -14.49 1.19 -25.46
C THR A 109 -14.14 0.45 -26.76
N GLY A 110 -13.78 -0.83 -26.62
CA GLY A 110 -13.59 -1.73 -27.75
C GLY A 110 -12.22 -1.64 -28.44
N ARG A 111 -11.29 -2.48 -27.99
CA ARG A 111 -10.60 -3.47 -28.85
C ARG A 111 -9.80 -4.42 -27.96
N PRO A 112 -9.94 -5.74 -28.09
CA PRO A 112 -9.18 -6.69 -27.29
C PRO A 112 -7.69 -6.47 -27.54
N GLY A 113 -6.92 -6.24 -26.48
CA GLY A 113 -5.47 -6.32 -26.58
C GLY A 113 -5.10 -7.75 -26.98
N THR A 114 -4.25 -7.88 -27.98
CA THR A 114 -3.66 -9.14 -28.48
C THR A 114 -2.66 -9.73 -27.47
N ARG A 115 -3.07 -9.88 -26.22
CA ARG A 115 -2.42 -10.79 -25.29
C ARG A 115 -3.12 -12.12 -25.51
N ARG A 116 -2.46 -13.09 -26.16
CA ARG A 116 -2.93 -14.48 -26.21
C ARG A 116 -3.22 -14.91 -24.78
N LYS A 117 -4.49 -14.86 -24.37
CA LYS A 117 -5.00 -15.68 -23.26
C LYS A 117 -4.63 -17.11 -23.67
N ARG A 118 -3.81 -17.80 -22.88
CA ARG A 118 -3.82 -19.26 -22.91
C ARG A 118 -5.26 -19.63 -22.58
N GLN A 119 -5.96 -20.26 -23.53
CA GLN A 119 -7.26 -20.85 -23.26
C GLN A 119 -7.03 -21.88 -22.14
N ALA A 120 -7.60 -21.61 -20.98
CA ALA A 120 -7.86 -22.66 -20.01
C ALA A 120 -8.91 -23.61 -20.64
N PRO A 121 -8.87 -24.92 -20.34
CA PRO A 121 -9.85 -25.85 -20.88
C PRO A 121 -11.25 -25.45 -20.41
N ASP A 122 -12.23 -25.56 -21.30
CA ASP A 122 -13.64 -25.32 -21.00
C ASP A 122 -14.10 -26.30 -19.90
N LEU A 123 -14.38 -25.77 -18.72
CA LEU A 123 -15.14 -26.46 -17.68
C LEU A 123 -16.63 -26.20 -17.96
N PRO A 124 -17.51 -27.19 -17.73
CA PRO A 124 -18.93 -27.07 -18.01
C PRO A 124 -19.55 -25.95 -17.15
N GLU A 125 -20.55 -25.28 -17.73
CA GLU A 125 -21.41 -24.30 -17.06
C GLU A 125 -22.12 -25.00 -15.89
N GLU A 126 -21.60 -24.80 -14.68
CA GLU A 126 -22.32 -25.12 -13.44
C GLU A 126 -23.21 -23.94 -13.09
N GLU A 127 -24.48 -24.27 -12.86
CA GLU A 127 -25.57 -23.38 -12.48
C GLU A 127 -25.18 -22.51 -11.28
N GLU A 128 -25.62 -21.25 -11.28
CA GLU A 128 -25.48 -20.31 -10.17
C GLU A 128 -26.19 -20.87 -8.92
N GLU A 129 -25.49 -21.67 -8.11
CA GLU A 129 -25.86 -21.88 -6.72
C GLU A 129 -25.47 -20.61 -5.95
N GLU A 130 -26.49 -19.98 -5.34
CA GLU A 130 -26.36 -18.88 -4.40
C GLU A 130 -25.44 -19.31 -3.25
N GLY A 131 -24.14 -19.00 -3.37
CA GLY A 131 -23.16 -19.20 -2.33
C GLY A 131 -23.46 -18.31 -1.12
N GLU A 132 -23.54 -18.92 0.06
CA GLU A 132 -23.72 -18.29 1.36
C GLU A 132 -22.90 -17.00 1.52
N VAL A 133 -23.59 -15.94 1.92
CA VAL A 133 -23.01 -14.67 2.35
C VAL A 133 -22.09 -14.93 3.55
N ASP A 134 -20.78 -14.78 3.35
CA ASP A 134 -19.79 -14.78 4.43
C ASP A 134 -20.24 -13.83 5.54
N GLN A 135 -20.46 -14.38 6.73
CA GLN A 135 -20.96 -13.63 7.88
C GLN A 135 -19.91 -12.63 8.35
N GLU A 136 -20.16 -11.34 8.07
CA GLU A 136 -19.45 -10.23 8.71
C GLU A 136 -19.52 -10.37 10.24
N PRO A 137 -18.45 -9.99 10.96
CA PRO A 137 -18.35 -10.20 12.39
C PRO A 137 -19.51 -9.54 13.17
N SER A 138 -20.11 -10.34 14.06
CA SER A 138 -21.21 -9.93 14.95
C SER A 138 -20.77 -8.75 15.82
N GLY A 139 -21.19 -7.53 15.45
CA GLY A 139 -20.81 -6.27 16.09
C GLY A 139 -20.81 -5.07 15.13
N MET A 140 -20.70 -5.30 13.82
CA MET A 140 -20.76 -4.24 12.80
C MET A 140 -22.18 -3.81 12.39
N ALA A 141 -23.22 -4.27 13.09
CA ALA A 141 -24.62 -3.99 12.73
C ALA A 141 -24.96 -2.49 12.63
N GLY A 142 -24.20 -1.61 13.30
CA GLY A 142 -24.34 -0.14 13.22
C GLY A 142 -23.58 0.54 12.07
N LEU A 143 -22.69 -0.17 11.37
CA LEU A 143 -21.99 0.30 10.15
C LEU A 143 -22.71 -0.13 8.87
N ARG A 144 -23.81 -0.89 8.99
CA ARG A 144 -24.76 -1.16 7.91
C ARG A 144 -25.49 0.13 7.54
N THR A 145 -24.91 0.86 6.61
CA THR A 145 -25.75 1.48 5.59
C THR A 145 -25.36 0.79 4.30
N GLU A 146 -26.33 0.34 3.51
CA GLU A 146 -26.09 -0.20 2.18
C GLU A 146 -25.31 0.86 1.39
N TYR A 147 -24.02 0.60 1.13
CA TYR A 147 -23.15 1.57 0.50
C TYR A 147 -22.83 1.14 -0.93
N PRO A 148 -22.98 2.04 -1.91
CA PRO A 148 -22.54 1.75 -3.26
C PRO A 148 -21.01 1.57 -3.28
N LEU A 149 -20.56 0.53 -3.98
CA LEU A 149 -19.16 0.26 -4.28
C LEU A 149 -18.42 1.54 -4.73
N GLY A 150 -17.39 1.93 -3.98
CA GLY A 150 -16.50 3.05 -4.34
C GLY A 150 -16.64 4.33 -3.50
N GLY A 151 -17.46 4.33 -2.43
CA GLY A 151 -17.59 5.48 -1.52
C GLY A 151 -16.51 5.59 -0.44
N TYR A 152 -16.28 6.81 0.04
CA TYR A 152 -15.48 7.12 1.24
C TYR A 152 -16.39 7.58 2.38
N GLN A 153 -15.98 7.24 3.60
CA GLN A 153 -16.55 7.79 4.82
C GLN A 153 -15.46 8.43 5.66
N VAL A 154 -15.79 9.52 6.35
CA VAL A 154 -14.87 10.24 7.21
C VAL A 154 -15.50 10.48 8.57
N CYS A 155 -14.75 10.16 9.62
CA CYS A 155 -14.98 10.62 10.99
C CYS A 155 -13.82 11.57 11.37
N GLU A 156 -14.14 12.66 12.05
CA GLU A 156 -13.17 13.68 12.41
C GLU A 156 -13.04 13.78 13.91
N GLU A 157 -11.80 13.74 14.40
CA GLU A 157 -11.46 13.92 15.81
C GLU A 157 -10.55 15.13 15.97
N SER A 158 -10.75 15.87 17.07
CA SER A 158 -9.79 16.88 17.51
C SER A 158 -8.61 16.20 18.22
N TRP A 159 -7.40 16.61 17.89
CA TRP A 159 -6.17 16.13 18.51
C TRP A 159 -5.29 17.31 18.90
N MET A 160 -5.09 17.50 20.20
CA MET A 160 -4.21 18.56 20.70
C MET A 160 -2.77 18.06 20.80
N ILE A 161 -1.84 18.80 20.23
CA ILE A 161 -0.39 18.62 20.45
C ILE A 161 0.16 19.81 21.23
N LYS A 162 1.26 19.63 21.95
CA LYS A 162 1.97 20.71 22.64
C LYS A 162 3.40 20.80 22.13
N ASP A 163 3.95 21.99 21.95
CA ASP A 163 5.38 22.15 21.68
C ASP A 163 6.24 22.03 22.94
N LYS A 164 7.56 22.19 22.79
CA LYS A 164 8.54 22.16 23.88
C LYS A 164 8.36 23.30 24.89
N GLU A 165 7.69 24.38 24.51
CA GLU A 165 7.42 25.57 25.31
C GLU A 165 6.06 25.49 26.04
N GLY A 166 5.27 24.46 25.72
CA GLY A 166 3.96 24.21 26.32
C GLY A 166 2.78 24.84 25.57
N HIS A 167 3.00 25.52 24.44
CA HIS A 167 1.91 26.03 23.62
C HIS A 167 1.17 24.86 22.98
N SER A 168 -0.16 24.96 23.00
CA SER A 168 -1.05 23.89 22.52
C SER A 168 -1.62 24.22 21.15
N TYR A 169 -1.54 23.27 20.22
CA TYR A 169 -2.01 23.43 18.84
C TYR A 169 -3.12 22.41 18.54
N PRO A 170 -4.31 22.85 18.10
CA PRO A 170 -5.37 21.96 17.68
C PRO A 170 -5.08 21.39 16.29
N LEU A 171 -5.05 20.07 16.22
CA LEU A 171 -5.02 19.31 14.98
C LEU A 171 -6.37 18.62 14.76
N ARG A 172 -6.62 18.32 13.50
CA ARG A 172 -7.75 17.51 13.04
C ARG A 172 -7.22 16.18 12.55
N LYS A 173 -7.67 15.10 13.19
CA LYS A 173 -7.44 13.72 12.77
C LYS A 173 -8.65 13.26 11.97
N LEU A 174 -8.43 12.87 10.71
CA LEU A 174 -9.45 12.32 9.84
C LEU A 174 -9.28 10.79 9.82
N ILE A 175 -10.27 10.08 10.32
CA ILE A 175 -10.39 8.63 10.21
C ILE A 175 -11.19 8.36 8.95
N VAL A 176 -10.53 7.84 7.92
CA VAL A 176 -11.15 7.61 6.62
C VAL A 176 -11.37 6.11 6.44
N ARG A 177 -12.59 5.72 6.05
CA ARG A 177 -12.91 4.36 5.58
C ARG A 177 -13.16 4.39 4.08
N SER A 178 -12.48 3.52 3.34
CA SER A 178 -12.69 3.32 1.91
C SER A 178 -13.24 1.93 1.66
N SER A 179 -14.44 1.85 1.07
CA SER A 179 -15.06 0.58 0.68
C SER A 179 -14.17 -0.23 -0.27
N GLN A 180 -13.62 0.43 -1.29
CA GLN A 180 -12.71 -0.21 -2.25
C GLN A 180 -11.45 -0.74 -1.58
N LEU A 181 -10.83 0.03 -0.68
CA LEU A 181 -9.65 -0.42 0.03
C LEU A 181 -9.97 -1.59 0.97
N ALA A 182 -11.15 -1.58 1.62
CA ALA A 182 -11.60 -2.67 2.46
C ALA A 182 -11.71 -3.99 1.68
N HIS A 183 -12.39 -3.97 0.52
CA HIS A 183 -12.46 -5.15 -0.35
C HIS A 183 -11.06 -5.60 -0.81
N GLN A 184 -10.20 -4.68 -1.25
CA GLN A 184 -8.84 -5.02 -1.67
C GLN A 184 -8.01 -5.67 -0.56
N GLN A 185 -8.14 -5.19 0.67
CA GLN A 185 -7.43 -5.75 1.83
C GLN A 185 -8.01 -7.12 2.22
N ALA A 186 -9.33 -7.27 2.20
CA ALA A 186 -9.99 -8.56 2.43
C ALA A 186 -9.57 -9.61 1.40
N ASP A 187 -9.64 -9.28 0.10
CA ASP A 187 -9.21 -10.17 -0.99
C ASP A 187 -7.73 -10.54 -0.87
N THR A 188 -6.88 -9.57 -0.52
CA THR A 188 -5.44 -9.79 -0.33
C THR A 188 -5.18 -10.73 0.84
N ARG A 189 -5.88 -10.53 1.97
CA ARG A 189 -5.78 -11.38 3.16
C ARG A 189 -6.22 -12.80 2.85
N GLU A 190 -7.36 -12.99 2.20
CA GLU A 190 -7.86 -14.32 1.87
C GLU A 190 -6.93 -15.05 0.89
N ARG A 191 -6.45 -14.35 -0.14
CA ARG A 191 -5.46 -14.92 -1.07
C ARG A 191 -4.20 -15.39 -0.34
N HIS A 192 -3.67 -14.60 0.59
CA HIS A 192 -2.49 -14.99 1.35
C HIS A 192 -2.75 -16.19 2.28
N LEU A 193 -3.94 -16.28 2.89
CA LEU A 193 -4.34 -17.44 3.68
C LEU A 193 -4.40 -18.71 2.81
N GLN A 194 -5.01 -18.62 1.62
CA GLN A 194 -5.10 -19.73 0.68
C GLN A 194 -3.73 -20.19 0.17
N GLU A 195 -2.85 -19.26 -0.17
CA GLU A 195 -1.48 -19.56 -0.59
C GLU A 195 -0.70 -20.29 0.52
N ALA A 196 -0.78 -19.79 1.76
CA ALA A 196 -0.14 -20.41 2.91
C ALA A 196 -0.71 -21.81 3.22
N GLU A 197 -2.03 -21.98 3.16
CA GLU A 197 -2.70 -23.28 3.37
C GLU A 197 -2.32 -24.30 2.28
N ALA A 198 -2.24 -23.88 1.03
CA ALA A 198 -1.82 -24.73 -0.09
C ALA A 198 -0.38 -25.24 0.09
N ASP A 199 0.55 -24.37 0.52
CA ASP A 199 1.94 -24.74 0.81
C ASP A 199 2.03 -25.75 1.96
N LEU A 200 1.25 -25.53 3.04
CA LEU A 200 1.19 -26.43 4.18
C LEU A 200 0.56 -27.78 3.82
N LEU A 201 -0.46 -27.80 2.96
CA LEU A 201 -1.08 -29.02 2.45
C LEU A 201 -0.11 -29.81 1.56
N ALA A 202 0.66 -29.11 0.72
CA ALA A 202 1.71 -29.73 -0.09
C ALA A 202 2.83 -30.32 0.77
N LEU A 203 3.12 -29.75 1.94
CA LEU A 203 4.04 -30.31 2.93
C LEU A 203 3.43 -31.53 3.63
N ARG A 204 2.14 -31.48 4.02
CA ARG A 204 1.41 -32.60 4.63
C ARG A 204 1.50 -33.86 3.77
N GLY A 205 1.35 -33.73 2.45
CA GLY A 205 1.49 -34.86 1.50
C GLY A 205 2.89 -35.48 1.41
N LYS A 206 3.93 -34.82 1.95
CA LYS A 206 5.33 -35.27 1.93
C LYS A 206 5.81 -35.83 3.28
N LEU A 207 5.00 -35.72 4.35
CA LEU A 207 5.36 -36.17 5.70
C LEU A 207 5.61 -37.69 5.76
N ASN A 208 6.38 -38.10 6.76
CA ASN A 208 6.72 -39.50 7.06
C ASN A 208 7.47 -40.22 5.93
N ARG A 209 8.01 -39.46 4.97
CA ARG A 209 8.78 -39.97 3.82
C ARG A 209 10.15 -39.32 3.76
N ARG A 210 11.14 -40.09 3.30
CA ARG A 210 12.52 -39.64 3.05
C ARG A 210 13.12 -38.92 4.27
N LYS A 211 13.31 -37.60 4.19
CA LYS A 211 13.96 -36.75 5.20
C LYS A 211 12.96 -36.16 6.21
N LEU A 212 11.65 -36.35 6.04
CA LEU A 212 10.58 -35.79 6.89
C LEU A 212 10.03 -36.85 7.84
N THR A 213 10.91 -37.48 8.61
CA THR A 213 10.58 -38.59 9.54
C THR A 213 10.86 -38.25 10.99
N THR A 214 11.30 -37.02 11.28
CA THR A 214 11.53 -36.53 12.65
C THR A 214 10.83 -35.20 12.84
N ARG A 215 10.38 -34.92 14.06
CA ARG A 215 9.72 -33.65 14.43
C ARG A 215 10.58 -32.44 14.07
N GLU A 216 11.89 -32.52 14.28
CA GLU A 216 12.85 -31.47 13.97
C GLU A 216 12.97 -31.22 12.47
N ALA A 217 13.01 -32.27 11.64
CA ALA A 217 13.08 -32.13 10.20
C ALA A 217 11.76 -31.57 9.62
N ILE A 218 10.62 -31.94 10.21
CA ILE A 218 9.30 -31.42 9.84
C ILE A 218 9.16 -29.96 10.26
N SER A 219 9.52 -29.62 11.50
CA SER A 219 9.55 -28.23 11.97
C SER A 219 10.49 -27.37 11.13
N SER A 220 11.67 -27.89 10.79
CA SER A 220 12.60 -27.22 9.87
C SER A 220 12.06 -27.12 8.45
N ALA A 221 11.19 -28.02 8.01
CA ALA A 221 10.56 -27.96 6.67
C ALA A 221 9.36 -27.01 6.63
N VAL A 222 8.54 -26.98 7.69
CA VAL A 222 7.52 -25.93 7.92
C VAL A 222 8.19 -24.57 7.94
N ALA A 223 9.36 -24.48 8.56
CA ALA A 223 10.22 -23.32 8.46
C ALA A 223 10.73 -23.15 7.00
N LYS A 224 11.33 -24.12 6.32
CA LYS A 224 11.99 -23.95 4.99
C LYS A 224 11.10 -23.65 3.79
N ILE A 225 9.79 -23.69 3.94
CA ILE A 225 8.88 -22.95 3.05
C ILE A 225 9.32 -21.47 3.11
N PRO A 226 9.28 -20.65 2.06
CA PRO A 226 9.66 -19.23 2.15
C PRO A 226 9.14 -18.62 3.47
N GLY A 227 10.07 -18.23 4.36
CA GLY A 227 9.84 -17.93 5.77
C GLY A 227 10.20 -19.02 6.81
N SER A 228 11.49 -19.14 7.16
CA SER A 228 12.00 -20.23 8.01
C SER A 228 12.39 -19.95 9.44
N SER A 229 11.38 -19.69 10.25
CA SER A 229 11.36 -19.89 11.71
C SER A 229 9.90 -20.12 12.12
N PRO A 230 9.57 -20.57 13.34
CA PRO A 230 8.18 -20.63 13.85
C PRO A 230 7.38 -19.31 13.84
N GLY A 231 7.85 -18.26 13.15
CA GLY A 231 7.11 -17.05 12.84
C GLY A 231 7.42 -16.44 11.47
N GLN A 232 8.17 -17.10 10.57
CA GLN A 232 8.62 -16.44 9.33
C GLN A 232 7.83 -16.86 8.07
N ALA A 233 7.27 -18.07 7.99
CA ALA A 233 6.46 -18.55 6.84
C ALA A 233 5.17 -17.75 6.73
N LEU A 234 4.63 -17.48 7.91
CA LEU A 234 3.51 -16.60 8.05
C LEU A 234 3.90 -15.13 7.78
N ARG A 235 5.13 -14.67 8.00
CA ARG A 235 5.56 -13.29 7.68
C ARG A 235 5.62 -13.00 6.19
N GLU A 236 6.11 -13.96 5.40
CA GLU A 236 6.28 -13.74 3.95
C GLU A 236 4.94 -13.72 3.22
N HIS A 237 4.03 -14.62 3.60
CA HIS A 237 2.62 -14.56 3.23
C HIS A 237 1.84 -13.48 3.99
N LYS A 238 2.46 -12.75 4.93
CA LYS A 238 1.80 -11.74 5.80
C LYS A 238 0.59 -12.26 6.60
N VAL A 239 0.55 -13.55 6.92
CA VAL A 239 -0.46 -14.24 7.74
C VAL A 239 0.06 -14.57 9.16
N GLU A 240 1.12 -13.90 9.63
CA GLU A 240 1.69 -14.13 10.97
C GLU A 240 0.67 -13.83 12.05
N GLY A 241 0.38 -14.82 12.89
CA GLY A 241 -0.66 -14.73 13.91
C GLY A 241 -2.07 -15.13 13.43
N TRP A 242 -2.28 -15.40 12.14
CA TRP A 242 -3.59 -15.81 11.60
C TRP A 242 -3.77 -17.32 11.44
N LEU A 243 -2.67 -18.08 11.35
CA LEU A 243 -2.70 -19.54 11.28
C LEU A 243 -1.99 -20.14 12.51
N GLU A 244 -2.62 -21.17 13.07
CA GLU A 244 -2.02 -22.05 14.06
C GLU A 244 -1.60 -23.36 13.39
N VAL A 245 -0.33 -23.74 13.56
CA VAL A 245 0.24 -24.95 12.98
C VAL A 245 0.75 -25.84 14.10
N SER A 246 0.16 -27.03 14.25
CA SER A 246 0.57 -28.03 15.24
C SER A 246 1.03 -29.33 14.57
N ILE A 247 2.08 -29.94 15.15
CA ILE A 247 2.62 -31.23 14.71
C ILE A 247 2.24 -32.25 15.77
N GLU A 248 1.35 -33.17 15.42
CA GLU A 248 0.96 -34.30 16.27
C GLU A 248 1.80 -35.54 15.93
N GLU A 249 2.13 -36.34 16.95
CA GLU A 249 2.94 -37.54 16.82
C GLU A 249 2.14 -38.75 17.30
N HIS A 250 2.04 -39.77 16.45
CA HIS A 250 1.40 -41.04 16.73
C HIS A 250 2.42 -42.17 16.59
N VAL A 251 2.49 -43.06 17.58
CA VAL A 251 3.39 -44.23 17.52
C VAL A 251 2.60 -45.42 17.02
N GLU A 252 2.94 -45.90 15.82
CA GLU A 252 2.46 -47.19 15.33
C GLU A 252 3.43 -48.29 15.74
N SER A 253 2.92 -49.35 16.38
CA SER A 253 3.70 -50.53 16.71
C SER A 253 3.44 -51.65 15.70
N ARG A 254 4.50 -52.16 15.08
CA ARG A 254 4.42 -53.31 14.18
C ARG A 254 5.26 -54.46 14.71
N ARG A 255 4.64 -55.63 14.85
CA ARG A 255 5.37 -56.87 15.18
C ARG A 255 6.00 -57.44 13.92
N ARG A 256 7.32 -57.44 13.87
CA ARG A 256 8.11 -58.04 12.78
C ARG A 256 8.71 -59.36 13.25
N LYS A 257 8.50 -60.42 12.48
CA LYS A 257 9.12 -61.72 12.72
C LYS A 257 10.62 -61.65 12.41
N LEU A 258 11.45 -62.13 13.33
CA LEU A 258 12.88 -62.34 13.11
C LEU A 258 13.12 -63.68 12.41
N GLY A 259 13.89 -63.64 11.32
CA GLY A 259 14.32 -64.82 10.55
C GLY A 259 13.45 -65.17 9.32
N PRO A 260 14.04 -65.82 8.29
CA PRO A 260 13.34 -66.21 7.07
C PRO A 260 12.32 -67.36 7.30
N GLY A 261 11.25 -67.41 6.49
CA GLY A 261 10.26 -68.51 6.46
C GLY A 261 8.89 -68.22 7.11
N ARG A 262 7.91 -69.12 6.92
CA ARG A 262 6.51 -68.99 7.41
C ARG A 262 6.45 -69.03 8.96
N PRO A 263 5.53 -68.31 9.64
CA PRO A 263 5.46 -68.28 11.10
C PRO A 263 5.24 -69.69 11.69
N GLY A 264 6.11 -70.07 12.65
CA GLY A 264 6.01 -71.31 13.44
C GLY A 264 6.04 -71.02 14.95
N PRO A 265 5.83 -72.05 15.81
CA PRO A 265 5.60 -71.89 17.25
C PRO A 265 6.76 -71.24 18.03
N ASN A 266 8.01 -71.35 17.55
CA ASN A 266 9.20 -70.73 18.17
C ASN A 266 9.69 -69.45 17.45
N SER A 267 8.81 -68.78 16.69
CA SER A 267 9.18 -67.55 15.99
C SER A 267 9.39 -66.40 16.97
N GLN A 268 10.56 -65.79 16.95
CA GLN A 268 10.83 -64.56 17.71
C GLN A 268 10.29 -63.34 16.95
N TYR A 269 9.68 -62.41 17.67
CA TYR A 269 9.13 -61.16 17.12
C TYR A 269 9.82 -59.97 17.79
N VAL A 270 10.10 -58.93 17.01
CA VAL A 270 10.52 -57.61 17.50
C VAL A 270 9.37 -56.64 17.26
N THR A 271 9.06 -55.84 18.28
CA THR A 271 8.16 -54.70 18.14
C THR A 271 8.98 -53.55 17.57
N GLU A 272 8.70 -53.17 16.32
CA GLU A 272 9.22 -51.95 15.71
C GLU A 272 8.19 -50.84 15.97
N GLU A 273 8.58 -49.83 16.74
CA GLU A 273 7.79 -48.60 16.93
C GLU A 273 8.17 -47.58 15.87
N LYS A 274 7.17 -47.05 15.17
CA LYS A 274 7.36 -46.03 14.13
C LYS A 274 6.53 -44.81 14.48
N ALA A 275 7.21 -43.70 14.72
CA ALA A 275 6.55 -42.40 14.84
C ALA A 275 5.99 -41.95 13.47
N ILE A 276 4.72 -41.56 13.48
CA ILE A 276 4.00 -40.97 12.36
C ILE A 276 3.59 -39.57 12.79
N PHE A 277 4.00 -38.59 12.01
CA PHE A 277 3.69 -37.19 12.25
C PHE A 277 2.51 -36.75 11.40
N GLU A 278 1.59 -36.02 12.00
CA GLU A 278 0.51 -35.30 11.33
C GLU A 278 0.68 -33.79 11.52
N LEU A 279 0.42 -33.03 10.47
CA LEU A 279 0.42 -31.57 10.50
C LEU A 279 -1.02 -31.07 10.49
N LYS A 280 -1.44 -30.41 11.56
CA LYS A 280 -2.73 -29.72 11.67
C LYS A 280 -2.53 -28.22 11.49
N VAL A 281 -3.42 -27.64 10.69
CA VAL A 281 -3.44 -26.21 10.38
C VAL A 281 -4.84 -25.69 10.67
N CYS A 282 -4.94 -24.67 11.51
CA CYS A 282 -6.21 -24.05 11.89
C CYS A 282 -6.12 -22.53 11.69
N ARG A 283 -7.16 -21.93 11.10
CA ARG A 283 -7.32 -20.47 11.05
C ARG A 283 -7.67 -19.94 12.45
N LYS A 284 -6.96 -18.92 12.92
CA LYS A 284 -7.29 -18.18 14.15
C LYS A 284 -8.33 -17.11 13.80
N ALA A 285 -9.61 -17.50 13.89
CA ALA A 285 -10.74 -16.65 13.51
C ALA A 285 -10.69 -15.26 14.19
N GLU A 286 -10.36 -15.21 15.49
CA GLU A 286 -10.26 -13.95 16.25
C GLU A 286 -9.20 -12.99 15.67
N ALA A 287 -8.00 -13.49 15.38
CA ALA A 287 -6.91 -12.66 14.85
C ALA A 287 -7.21 -12.18 13.42
N ILE A 288 -7.84 -13.02 12.59
CA ILE A 288 -8.28 -12.63 11.25
C ILE A 288 -9.38 -11.57 11.33
N GLN A 289 -10.30 -11.73 12.27
CA GLN A 289 -11.39 -10.79 12.51
C GLN A 289 -10.87 -9.44 13.00
N GLU A 290 -9.89 -9.41 13.90
CA GLU A 290 -9.24 -8.17 14.36
C GLU A 290 -8.57 -7.40 13.23
N GLU A 291 -7.89 -8.08 12.30
CA GLU A 291 -7.34 -7.43 11.11
C GLU A 291 -8.48 -6.92 10.20
N ALA A 292 -9.54 -7.72 10.01
CA ALA A 292 -10.68 -7.35 9.19
C ALA A 292 -11.44 -6.10 9.74
N TRP A 293 -11.39 -5.83 11.04
CA TRP A 293 -11.94 -4.61 11.63
C TRP A 293 -11.27 -3.34 11.11
N LEU A 294 -10.00 -3.43 10.69
CA LEU A 294 -9.21 -2.31 10.19
C LEU A 294 -9.28 -2.17 8.66
N ASP A 295 -9.98 -3.07 7.97
CA ASP A 295 -10.10 -3.03 6.52
C ASP A 295 -10.73 -1.73 6.04
N GLY A 296 -10.06 -1.12 5.07
CA GLY A 296 -10.41 0.14 4.44
C GLY A 296 -10.06 1.37 5.25
N PHE A 297 -9.55 1.23 6.48
CA PHE A 297 -9.22 2.36 7.33
C PHE A 297 -7.83 2.91 7.08
N PHE A 298 -7.74 4.23 6.97
CA PHE A 298 -6.48 4.96 7.04
C PHE A 298 -6.70 6.31 7.71
N LEU A 299 -5.62 6.86 8.26
CA LEU A 299 -5.66 8.08 9.05
C LEU A 299 -4.96 9.21 8.31
N MET A 300 -5.50 10.42 8.44
CA MET A 300 -4.87 11.65 7.97
C MET A 300 -4.89 12.69 9.09
N VAL A 301 -3.93 13.61 9.06
CA VAL A 301 -3.83 14.72 10.02
C VAL A 301 -3.64 16.04 9.27
N SER A 302 -4.31 17.08 9.75
CA SER A 302 -4.18 18.44 9.26
C SER A 302 -4.45 19.44 10.38
N ASN A 303 -3.86 20.63 10.32
CA ASN A 303 -4.22 21.78 11.16
C ASN A 303 -5.05 22.83 10.40
N ARG A 304 -5.64 22.44 9.26
CA ARG A 304 -6.53 23.31 8.47
C ARG A 304 -7.89 23.48 9.12
N ASP A 305 -8.42 24.70 9.06
CA ASP A 305 -9.76 25.01 9.53
C ASP A 305 -10.83 24.18 8.78
N PRO A 306 -11.71 23.44 9.50
CA PRO A 306 -12.78 22.66 8.89
C PRO A 306 -13.77 23.46 8.04
N GLN A 307 -13.99 24.75 8.34
CA GLN A 307 -14.90 25.63 7.60
C GLN A 307 -14.35 26.00 6.23
N GLU A 308 -13.03 26.18 6.14
CA GLU A 308 -12.35 26.49 4.87
C GLU A 308 -11.96 25.24 4.07
N TRP A 309 -11.66 24.15 4.77
CA TRP A 309 -11.14 22.90 4.20
C TRP A 309 -12.00 21.71 4.64
N SER A 310 -12.98 21.39 3.81
CA SER A 310 -13.82 20.20 4.01
C SER A 310 -13.00 18.89 3.96
N ALA A 311 -13.53 17.82 4.57
CA ALA A 311 -12.92 16.49 4.46
C ALA A 311 -12.82 16.02 3.00
N SER A 312 -13.83 16.36 2.17
CA SER A 312 -13.83 16.10 0.72
C SER A 312 -12.62 16.71 0.02
N ARG A 313 -12.28 17.97 0.35
CA ARG A 313 -11.13 18.69 -0.21
C ARG A 313 -9.81 18.07 0.23
N LEU A 314 -9.65 17.81 1.54
CA LEU A 314 -8.44 17.21 2.09
C LEU A 314 -8.18 15.83 1.48
N LEU A 315 -9.22 15.01 1.41
CA LEU A 315 -9.15 13.68 0.81
C LEU A 315 -8.84 13.76 -0.69
N GLY A 316 -9.45 14.68 -1.42
CA GLY A 316 -9.18 14.92 -2.84
C GLY A 316 -7.73 15.35 -3.10
N LEU A 317 -7.12 16.13 -2.19
CA LEU A 317 -5.72 16.53 -2.29
C LEU A 317 -4.76 15.40 -1.96
N TYR A 318 -5.04 14.64 -0.90
CA TYR A 318 -4.29 13.42 -0.58
C TYR A 318 -4.30 12.44 -1.76
N LYS A 319 -5.47 12.17 -2.34
CA LYS A 319 -5.60 11.30 -3.52
C LYS A 319 -4.86 11.82 -4.75
N ARG A 320 -4.47 13.09 -4.82
CA ARG A 320 -3.67 13.67 -5.93
C ARG A 320 -2.18 13.70 -5.64
N GLN A 321 -1.73 13.25 -4.47
CA GLN A 321 -0.31 13.25 -4.09
C GLN A 321 0.54 12.39 -5.05
N TYR A 322 -0.02 11.34 -5.67
CA TYR A 322 0.68 10.53 -6.68
C TYR A 322 1.22 11.37 -7.86
N LYS A 323 0.71 12.59 -8.09
CA LYS A 323 1.20 13.44 -9.18
C LYS A 323 2.69 13.76 -9.07
N VAL A 324 3.26 13.72 -7.85
CA VAL A 324 4.70 13.86 -7.64
C VAL A 324 5.48 12.72 -8.30
N GLU A 325 4.91 11.51 -8.42
CA GLU A 325 5.54 10.39 -9.11
C GLU A 325 5.79 10.68 -10.59
N GLN A 326 4.91 11.46 -11.24
CA GLN A 326 5.11 11.88 -12.62
C GLN A 326 6.39 12.70 -12.77
N VAL A 327 6.71 13.54 -11.78
CA VAL A 327 7.94 14.35 -11.74
C VAL A 327 9.16 13.44 -11.64
N PHE A 328 9.11 12.42 -10.78
CA PHE A 328 10.17 11.41 -10.68
C PHE A 328 10.32 10.56 -11.95
N HIS A 329 9.21 10.23 -12.63
CA HIS A 329 9.25 9.52 -13.91
C HIS A 329 9.98 10.35 -14.98
N VAL A 330 9.69 11.65 -15.09
CA VAL A 330 10.38 12.54 -16.03
C VAL A 330 11.87 12.63 -15.72
N LEU A 331 12.21 12.73 -14.43
CA LEU A 331 13.59 12.81 -13.97
C LEU A 331 14.38 11.52 -14.32
N LYS A 332 13.77 10.34 -14.14
CA LYS A 332 14.38 9.03 -14.43
C LYS A 332 14.44 8.69 -15.92
N GLY A 333 13.42 9.06 -16.69
CA GLY A 333 13.32 8.74 -18.12
C GLY A 333 13.93 9.84 -18.99
N PRO A 334 13.14 10.82 -19.46
CA PRO A 334 13.59 11.90 -20.35
C PRO A 334 14.87 12.65 -19.91
N LEU A 335 15.04 12.90 -18.62
CA LEU A 335 16.22 13.60 -18.10
C LEU A 335 17.36 12.66 -17.69
N ALA A 336 17.12 11.34 -17.73
CA ALA A 336 18.11 10.29 -17.50
C ALA A 336 19.02 10.53 -16.27
N VAL A 337 18.44 10.89 -15.12
CA VAL A 337 19.24 11.08 -13.87
C VAL A 337 20.02 9.83 -13.47
N ALA A 338 19.63 8.66 -13.98
CA ALA A 338 20.32 7.39 -13.75
C ALA A 338 20.70 6.73 -15.09
N PRO A 339 21.91 6.13 -15.19
CA PRO A 339 22.94 6.05 -14.14
C PRO A 339 23.76 7.35 -14.01
N MET A 340 24.07 7.75 -12.77
CA MET A 340 24.96 8.88 -12.47
C MET A 340 26.34 8.34 -12.10
N LEU A 341 27.35 8.58 -12.95
CA LEU A 341 28.71 8.06 -12.80
C LEU A 341 29.67 9.06 -12.13
N LEU A 342 29.13 9.92 -11.25
CA LEU A 342 29.91 10.91 -10.50
C LEU A 342 30.21 10.36 -9.11
N GLU A 343 31.46 10.44 -8.68
CA GLU A 343 31.90 9.90 -7.38
C GLU A 343 31.97 10.96 -6.27
N LYS A 344 32.19 12.23 -6.64
CA LYS A 344 32.40 13.32 -5.68
C LYS A 344 31.07 13.99 -5.32
N PRO A 345 30.82 14.31 -4.03
CA PRO A 345 29.58 14.94 -3.59
C PRO A 345 29.25 16.25 -4.31
N ASN A 346 30.21 17.17 -4.47
CA ASN A 346 29.95 18.48 -5.06
C ASN A 346 29.49 18.41 -6.53
N PRO A 347 30.16 17.68 -7.44
CA PRO A 347 29.65 17.42 -8.79
C PRO A 347 28.28 16.75 -8.82
N ILE A 348 28.01 15.80 -7.90
CA ILE A 348 26.69 15.15 -7.78
C ILE A 348 25.62 16.19 -7.47
N CYS A 349 25.84 17.04 -6.46
CA CYS A 349 24.93 18.12 -6.09
C CYS A 349 24.69 19.08 -7.25
N ALA A 350 25.74 19.48 -7.96
CA ALA A 350 25.64 20.39 -9.11
C ALA A 350 24.83 19.77 -10.26
N MET A 351 25.07 18.49 -10.58
CA MET A 351 24.32 17.77 -11.62
C MET A 351 22.84 17.67 -11.25
N ILE A 352 22.52 17.28 -10.02
CA ILE A 352 21.13 17.18 -9.54
C ILE A 352 20.44 18.55 -9.56
N PHE A 353 21.16 19.63 -9.24
CA PHE A 353 20.64 20.98 -9.35
C PHE A 353 20.28 21.34 -10.81
N ILE A 354 21.19 21.11 -11.76
CA ILE A 354 20.95 21.34 -13.19
C ILE A 354 19.77 20.51 -13.69
N LEU A 355 19.70 19.23 -13.33
CA LEU A 355 18.58 18.35 -13.70
C LEU A 355 17.26 18.80 -13.07
N THR A 356 17.29 19.40 -11.87
CA THR A 356 16.09 20.00 -11.26
C THR A 356 15.62 21.22 -12.06
N LEU A 357 16.52 22.08 -12.54
CA LEU A 357 16.18 23.20 -13.41
C LEU A 357 15.61 22.72 -14.76
N ALA A 358 16.24 21.71 -15.36
CA ALA A 358 15.73 21.09 -16.59
C ALA A 358 14.33 20.50 -16.37
N LEU A 359 14.09 19.86 -15.22
CA LEU A 359 12.79 19.33 -14.84
C LEU A 359 11.74 20.42 -14.61
N GLN A 360 12.13 21.55 -14.01
CA GLN A 360 11.26 22.73 -13.91
C GLN A 360 10.84 23.23 -15.28
N LEU A 361 11.79 23.42 -16.20
CA LEU A 361 11.47 23.84 -17.57
C LEU A 361 10.56 22.83 -18.27
N TYR A 362 10.89 21.54 -18.18
CA TYR A 362 10.13 20.46 -18.79
C TYR A 362 8.68 20.45 -18.29
N THR A 363 8.47 20.60 -16.98
CA THR A 363 7.13 20.59 -16.37
C THR A 363 6.36 21.88 -16.63
N LEU A 364 7.05 23.03 -16.74
CA LEU A 364 6.45 24.31 -17.12
C LEU A 364 5.93 24.31 -18.55
N ILE A 365 6.69 23.77 -19.52
CA ILE A 365 6.24 23.64 -20.92
C ILE A 365 4.95 22.82 -20.99
N GLN A 366 4.94 21.64 -20.36
CA GLN A 366 3.76 20.78 -20.29
C GLN A 366 2.58 21.47 -19.61
N ARG A 367 2.82 22.19 -18.50
CA ARG A 367 1.77 22.90 -17.77
C ARG A 367 1.17 24.03 -18.61
N GLN A 368 2.00 24.83 -19.26
CA GLN A 368 1.59 25.95 -20.10
C GLN A 368 0.78 25.45 -21.30
N ALA A 369 1.27 24.42 -22.00
CA ALA A 369 0.56 23.81 -23.11
C ALA A 369 -0.82 23.30 -22.70
N ALA A 370 -0.91 22.58 -21.57
CA ALA A 370 -2.19 22.09 -21.07
C ALA A 370 -3.16 23.23 -20.69
N GLN A 371 -2.65 24.31 -20.07
CA GLN A 371 -3.46 25.50 -19.75
C GLN A 371 -3.97 26.21 -21.00
N ASP A 372 -3.15 26.30 -22.05
CA ASP A 372 -3.55 26.92 -23.32
C ASP A 372 -4.62 26.12 -24.05
N LEU A 373 -4.50 24.79 -24.07
CA LEU A 373 -5.51 23.91 -24.69
C LEU A 373 -6.85 24.01 -23.96
N LEU A 374 -6.83 24.03 -22.62
CA LEU A 374 -8.03 24.24 -21.81
C LEU A 374 -8.65 25.61 -22.04
N ARG A 375 -7.84 26.68 -22.11
CA ARG A 375 -8.33 28.04 -22.38
C ARG A 375 -8.97 28.19 -23.75
N ARG A 376 -8.45 27.46 -24.75
CA ARG A 376 -8.96 27.47 -26.13
C ARG A 376 -10.10 26.48 -26.37
N ASP A 377 -10.42 25.66 -25.36
CA ASP A 377 -11.34 24.53 -25.45
C ASP A 377 -11.13 23.66 -26.69
N ARG A 378 -9.86 23.43 -27.03
CA ARG A 378 -9.47 22.64 -28.21
C ARG A 378 -8.33 21.68 -27.85
N PRO A 379 -8.51 20.36 -28.01
CA PRO A 379 -7.43 19.41 -27.79
C PRO A 379 -6.41 19.46 -28.91
N LEU A 380 -5.19 19.05 -28.60
CA LEU A 380 -4.11 18.92 -29.58
C LEU A 380 -4.22 17.56 -30.27
N ALA A 381 -4.24 17.56 -31.59
CA ALA A 381 -4.30 16.36 -32.42
C ALA A 381 -2.98 16.15 -33.18
N GLY A 382 -2.68 14.91 -33.57
CA GLY A 382 -1.58 14.60 -34.49
C GLY A 382 -0.19 14.42 -33.88
N LEU A 383 0.03 14.77 -32.61
CA LEU A 383 1.33 14.65 -31.94
C LEU A 383 1.58 13.28 -31.27
N MET A 384 0.53 12.61 -30.79
CA MET A 384 0.66 11.33 -30.09
C MET A 384 0.73 10.15 -31.08
N PRO A 385 1.33 9.00 -30.69
CA PRO A 385 1.21 7.76 -31.45
C PRO A 385 -0.26 7.48 -31.76
N ASN A 386 -0.58 7.16 -33.02
CA ASN A 386 -1.94 7.00 -33.55
C ASN A 386 -2.80 8.29 -33.62
N LYS A 387 -2.18 9.48 -33.58
CA LYS A 387 -2.84 10.80 -33.73
C LYS A 387 -3.97 11.07 -32.70
N ILE A 388 -3.88 10.44 -31.53
CA ILE A 388 -4.88 10.58 -30.46
C ILE A 388 -4.93 12.03 -29.97
N GLN A 389 -6.14 12.56 -29.81
CA GLN A 389 -6.36 13.89 -29.25
C GLN A 389 -5.95 13.93 -27.77
N THR A 390 -5.23 14.97 -27.36
CA THR A 390 -4.81 15.15 -25.97
C THR A 390 -4.96 16.60 -25.51
N TRP A 391 -5.42 16.78 -24.27
CA TRP A 391 -5.42 18.07 -23.58
C TRP A 391 -4.21 18.26 -22.65
N ARG A 392 -3.37 17.23 -22.54
CA ARG A 392 -2.19 17.21 -21.67
C ARG A 392 -1.00 16.60 -22.45
N PRO A 393 -0.53 17.28 -23.50
CA PRO A 393 0.63 16.81 -24.26
C PRO A 393 1.86 16.76 -23.36
N GLN A 394 2.69 15.73 -23.51
CA GLN A 394 3.94 15.63 -22.77
C GLN A 394 5.00 16.49 -23.46
N THR A 395 5.91 17.10 -22.69
CA THR A 395 6.96 17.96 -23.24
C THR A 395 7.85 17.24 -24.25
N ALA A 396 8.22 15.97 -24.03
CA ALA A 396 8.96 15.19 -25.03
C ALA A 396 8.21 15.12 -26.38
N THR A 397 6.89 14.91 -26.37
CA THR A 397 6.09 14.87 -27.60
C THR A 397 5.99 16.24 -28.26
N LEU A 398 5.92 17.31 -27.46
CA LEU A 398 5.92 18.69 -27.98
C LEU A 398 7.26 19.02 -28.63
N LEU A 399 8.37 18.72 -27.96
CA LEU A 399 9.72 18.99 -28.46
C LEU A 399 10.03 18.16 -29.72
N ALA A 400 9.63 16.89 -29.75
CA ALA A 400 9.81 16.03 -30.92
C ALA A 400 9.12 16.57 -32.20
N ALA A 401 8.07 17.39 -32.06
CA ALA A 401 7.44 18.05 -33.20
C ALA A 401 8.34 19.10 -33.87
N PHE A 402 9.35 19.60 -33.16
CA PHE A 402 10.30 20.60 -33.64
C PHE A 402 11.65 20.02 -34.08
N ASP A 403 11.90 18.72 -33.86
CA ASP A 403 13.20 18.07 -34.17
C ASP A 403 13.62 18.17 -35.65
N ASN A 404 12.70 18.48 -36.57
CA ASN A 404 12.97 18.59 -38.01
C ASN A 404 12.56 19.95 -38.60
N ILE A 405 12.36 20.97 -37.76
CA ILE A 405 12.08 22.34 -38.20
C ILE A 405 13.41 23.10 -38.10
N ASN A 406 14.19 23.05 -39.19
CA ASN A 406 15.38 23.88 -39.38
C ASN A 406 14.99 25.24 -39.96
#